data_AF-U6DBF0-F1
#
_entry.id   AF-U6DBF0-F1
#
_cell.length_a   1.000
_cell.length_b   1.000
_cell.length_c   1.000
_cell.angle_alpha   90.00
_cell.angle_beta   90.00
_cell.angle_gamma   90.00
#
_symmetry.space_group_name_H-M   'P 1'
#
loop_
_entity.id
_entity.type
_entity.pdbx_description
1 polymer ?
#
loop_
_entity_poly.entity_id
_entity_poly.type
_entity_poly.pdbx_seq_one_letter_code
_entity_poly.pdbx_strand_id
1 'polypeptide(L)'
;VAVSEKGWRIGKGEGYADLEYAMMVSMGAVSQGTPVVTIVHDCQVVDIPEALLEDHDLTVDYILTPTRVIATGCERPKPTGIIWSKISSEVMGKIPILRSLRCRERQAGRDVTLQDEPRHLLGTGSR
;
A
#
# COMPACT_ATOMS: atom_id res chain seq x y z
N VAL A 1 2.74 -15.67 5.50
CA VAL A 1 2.79 -14.32 6.10
C VAL A 1 3.98 -14.28 7.06
N ALA A 2 4.88 -13.33 6.86
CA ALA A 2 6.10 -13.14 7.66
C ALA A 2 6.45 -11.66 7.78
N VAL A 3 7.23 -11.29 8.78
CA VAL A 3 7.69 -9.92 9.03
C VAL A 3 9.18 -9.92 9.39
N SER A 4 9.87 -8.81 9.11
CA SER A 4 11.25 -8.57 9.51
C SER A 4 11.28 -7.57 10.65
N GLU A 5 12.28 -7.65 11.53
CA GLU A 5 12.52 -6.64 12.57
C GLU A 5 12.74 -5.23 11.98
N LYS A 6 13.06 -5.12 10.68
CA LYS A 6 13.13 -3.87 9.90
C LYS A 6 11.76 -3.26 9.54
N GLY A 7 10.66 -3.89 9.94
CA GLY A 7 9.29 -3.43 9.64
C GLY A 7 8.77 -3.80 8.25
N TRP A 8 9.44 -4.74 7.59
CA TRP A 8 9.02 -5.28 6.29
C TRP A 8 8.07 -6.44 6.49
N ARG A 9 7.12 -6.61 5.57
CA ARG A 9 6.05 -7.61 5.69
C ARG A 9 5.84 -8.30 4.35
N ILE A 10 5.73 -9.62 4.39
CA ILE A 10 5.27 -10.42 3.25
C ILE A 10 3.91 -11.02 3.60
N GLY A 11 2.91 -10.63 2.81
CA GLY A 11 1.52 -11.08 2.94
C GLY A 11 1.28 -12.48 2.37
N LYS A 12 0.06 -12.67 1.84
CA LYS A 12 -0.34 -13.88 1.12
C LYS A 12 -0.11 -13.77 -0.41
N GLY A 13 0.13 -12.54 -0.90
CA GLY A 13 0.52 -12.26 -2.29
C GLY A 13 -0.53 -11.47 -3.09
N GLU A 14 -1.71 -11.20 -2.54
CA GLU A 14 -2.82 -10.55 -3.26
C GLU A 14 -2.84 -9.02 -3.10
N GLY A 15 -1.99 -8.45 -2.25
CA GLY A 15 -1.87 -6.99 -2.06
C GLY A 15 -3.06 -6.30 -1.37
N TYR A 16 -4.01 -7.05 -0.80
CA TYR A 16 -5.23 -6.46 -0.21
C TYR A 16 -4.94 -5.51 0.95
N ALA A 17 -4.08 -5.89 1.89
CA ALA A 17 -3.79 -5.05 3.05
C ALA A 17 -3.12 -3.72 2.65
N ASP A 18 -2.27 -3.78 1.62
CA ASP A 18 -1.57 -2.63 1.08
C ASP A 18 -2.56 -1.67 0.39
N LEU A 19 -3.49 -2.23 -0.38
CA LEU A 19 -4.59 -1.49 -1.00
C LEU A 19 -5.59 -0.92 0.00
N GLU A 20 -5.95 -1.66 1.04
CA GLU A 20 -6.85 -1.21 2.11
C GLU A 20 -6.25 0.00 2.84
N TYR A 21 -4.96 -0.04 3.16
CA TYR A 21 -4.27 1.11 3.74
C TYR A 21 -4.25 2.31 2.79
N ALA A 22 -3.88 2.10 1.52
CA ALA A 22 -3.90 3.15 0.50
C ALA A 22 -5.28 3.79 0.30
N MET A 23 -6.35 2.99 0.38
CA MET A 23 -7.73 3.48 0.37
C MET A 23 -8.03 4.34 1.59
N MET A 24 -7.62 3.91 2.80
CA MET A 24 -7.79 4.71 4.02
C MET A 24 -7.05 6.06 3.95
N VAL A 25 -5.86 6.09 3.36
CA VAL A 25 -5.12 7.34 3.10
C VAL A 25 -5.91 8.23 2.15
N SER A 26 -6.41 7.67 1.05
CA SER A 26 -7.20 8.41 0.04
C SER A 26 -8.53 8.95 0.60
N MET A 27 -9.08 8.29 1.62
CA MET A 27 -10.25 8.75 2.36
C MET A 27 -9.92 9.83 3.39
N GLY A 28 -8.65 10.01 3.74
CA GLY A 28 -8.19 10.88 4.83
C GLY A 28 -8.38 10.28 6.22
N ALA A 29 -8.61 8.96 6.31
CA ALA A 29 -8.83 8.25 7.57
C ALA A 29 -7.52 7.92 8.30
N VAL A 30 -6.42 7.76 7.56
CA VAL A 30 -5.08 7.54 8.10
C VAL A 30 -4.07 8.44 7.39
N SER A 31 -2.92 8.64 8.03
CA SER A 31 -1.82 9.46 7.52
C SER A 31 -0.48 8.74 7.74
N GLN A 32 0.62 9.33 7.26
CA GLN A 32 1.96 8.79 7.52
C GLN A 32 2.28 8.66 9.02
N GLY A 33 1.70 9.53 9.86
CA GLY A 33 1.84 9.48 11.30
C GLY A 33 0.96 8.44 12.00
N THR A 34 0.08 7.74 11.28
CA THR A 34 -0.76 6.70 11.87
C THR A 34 0.08 5.45 12.15
N PRO A 35 0.15 4.96 13.41
CA PRO A 35 0.88 3.73 13.73
C PRO A 35 0.25 2.51 13.04
N VAL A 36 1.09 1.67 12.46
CA VAL A 36 0.75 0.38 11.87
C VAL A 36 1.34 -0.72 12.74
N VAL A 37 0.46 -1.54 13.29
CA VAL A 37 0.82 -2.61 14.23
C VAL A 37 0.42 -3.94 13.63
N THR A 38 1.32 -4.92 13.69
CA THR A 38 1.03 -6.30 13.28
C THR A 38 1.27 -7.28 14.42
N ILE A 39 0.48 -8.34 14.44
CA ILE A 39 0.59 -9.43 15.42
C ILE A 39 0.96 -10.70 14.66
N VAL A 40 2.03 -11.34 15.08
CA VAL A 40 2.53 -12.58 14.47
C VAL A 40 3.06 -13.52 15.54
N HIS A 41 3.21 -14.81 15.23
CA HIS A 41 3.96 -15.72 16.08
C HIS A 41 5.48 -15.46 15.96
N ASP A 42 6.27 -15.80 16.98
CA ASP A 42 7.73 -15.57 17.00
C ASP A 42 8.44 -16.18 15.77
N CYS A 43 7.99 -17.35 15.30
CA CYS A 43 8.56 -18.02 14.12
C CYS A 43 8.29 -17.31 12.78
N GLN A 44 7.42 -16.31 12.75
CA GLN A 44 7.12 -15.52 11.57
C GLN A 44 7.96 -14.24 11.51
N VAL A 45 8.78 -13.98 12.53
CA VAL A 45 9.78 -12.91 12.52
C VAL A 45 11.05 -13.48 11.89
N VAL A 46 11.33 -13.10 10.65
CA VAL A 46 12.43 -13.63 9.83
C VAL A 46 13.10 -12.50 9.06
N ASP A 47 14.34 -12.70 8.60
CA ASP A 47 14.93 -11.75 7.67
C ASP A 47 14.21 -11.84 6.31
N ILE A 48 13.92 -10.68 5.73
CA ILE A 48 13.22 -10.55 4.45
C ILE A 48 14.17 -9.80 3.51
N PRO A 49 14.52 -10.34 2.33
CA PRO A 49 15.32 -9.61 1.36
C PRO A 49 14.57 -8.37 0.84
N GLU A 50 15.26 -7.24 0.78
CA GLU A 50 14.69 -5.98 0.26
C GLU A 50 14.18 -6.09 -1.17
N ALA A 51 14.80 -6.95 -1.99
CA ALA A 51 14.41 -7.21 -3.37
C ALA A 51 12.99 -7.79 -3.53
N LEU A 52 12.35 -8.22 -2.43
CA LEU A 52 10.95 -8.66 -2.41
C LEU A 52 9.95 -7.54 -2.14
N LEU A 53 10.44 -6.32 -1.84
CA LEU A 53 9.58 -5.18 -1.50
C LEU A 53 9.28 -4.33 -2.72
N GLU A 54 8.07 -3.81 -2.74
CA GLU A 54 7.59 -2.86 -3.73
C GLU A 54 7.17 -1.54 -3.09
N ASP A 55 7.10 -0.46 -3.88
CA ASP A 55 6.77 0.88 -3.40
C ASP A 55 5.37 1.01 -2.80
N HIS A 56 4.51 0.03 -3.08
CA HIS A 56 3.14 -0.02 -2.58
C HIS A 56 3.00 -0.81 -1.27
N ASP A 57 4.05 -1.51 -0.83
CA ASP A 57 3.98 -2.36 0.36
C ASP A 57 3.84 -1.54 1.63
N LEU A 58 2.91 -1.95 2.49
CA LEU A 58 2.71 -1.35 3.80
C LEU A 58 3.81 -1.82 4.78
N THR A 59 4.57 -0.85 5.29
CA THR A 59 5.51 -1.06 6.40
C THR A 59 4.81 -1.03 7.75
N VAL A 60 5.41 -1.71 8.74
CA VAL A 60 4.88 -1.79 10.10
C VAL A 60 5.81 -1.09 11.09
N ASP A 61 5.24 -0.34 12.03
CA ASP A 61 5.98 0.38 13.07
C ASP A 61 6.23 -0.53 14.29
N TYR A 62 5.27 -1.41 14.59
CA TYR A 62 5.36 -2.33 15.72
C TYR A 62 4.98 -3.76 15.32
N ILE A 63 5.76 -4.71 15.82
CA ILE A 63 5.50 -6.15 15.70
C ILE A 63 5.29 -6.70 17.11
N LEU A 64 4.12 -7.28 17.34
CA LEU A 64 3.78 -7.95 18.60
C LEU A 64 3.88 -9.46 18.39
N THR A 65 4.66 -10.11 19.24
CA THR A 65 4.71 -11.57 19.35
C THR A 65 4.28 -12.01 20.75
N PRO A 66 3.98 -13.30 20.97
CA PRO A 66 3.72 -13.82 22.31
C PRO A 66 4.79 -13.50 23.35
N THR A 67 6.06 -13.29 22.93
CA THR A 67 7.19 -13.12 23.86
C THR A 67 7.73 -11.68 23.94
N ARG A 68 7.47 -10.83 22.95
CA ARG A 68 8.06 -9.48 22.89
C ARG A 68 7.29 -8.51 22.01
N VAL A 69 7.56 -7.22 22.22
CA VAL A 69 7.14 -6.12 21.36
C VAL A 69 8.39 -5.55 20.70
N ILE A 70 8.37 -5.43 19.37
CA ILE A 70 9.48 -4.91 18.58
C ILE A 70 9.03 -3.59 17.95
N ALA A 71 9.73 -2.50 18.26
CA ALA A 71 9.62 -1.24 17.53
C ALA A 71 10.62 -1.27 16.37
N THR A 72 10.14 -1.14 15.14
CA THR A 72 10.92 -1.47 13.94
C THR A 72 11.85 -0.34 13.50
N GLY A 73 11.51 0.90 13.85
CA GLY A 73 12.23 2.09 13.37
C GLY A 73 12.25 2.19 11.83
N CYS A 74 11.26 1.62 11.15
CA CYS A 74 11.24 1.54 9.69
C CYS A 74 11.24 2.95 9.06
N GLU A 75 12.31 3.28 8.33
CA GLU A 75 12.43 4.56 7.62
C GLU A 75 11.77 4.55 6.22
N ARG A 76 11.41 3.36 5.71
CA ARG A 76 10.72 3.23 4.43
C ARG A 76 9.33 3.83 4.54
N PRO A 77 8.94 4.75 3.62
CA PRO A 77 7.67 5.45 3.70
C PRO A 77 6.49 4.49 3.54
N LYS A 78 5.39 4.77 4.24
CA LYS A 78 4.12 4.06 4.06
C LYS A 78 3.46 4.54 2.77
N PRO A 79 2.55 3.75 2.17
CA PRO A 79 1.79 4.19 1.00
C PRO A 79 1.10 5.54 1.25
N THR A 80 1.19 6.44 0.27
CA THR A 80 0.64 7.81 0.36
C THR A 80 -0.73 7.96 -0.32
N GLY A 81 -1.26 6.87 -0.84
CA GLY A 81 -2.53 6.81 -1.57
C GLY A 81 -2.58 5.61 -2.50
N ILE A 82 -3.66 5.51 -3.28
CA ILE A 82 -3.83 4.43 -4.25
C ILE A 82 -2.91 4.66 -5.45
N ILE A 83 -2.11 3.66 -5.80
CA ILE A 83 -1.30 3.67 -7.04
C ILE A 83 -2.17 3.12 -8.17
N TRP A 84 -2.95 4.00 -8.82
CA TRP A 84 -3.93 3.59 -9.85
C TRP A 84 -3.33 2.76 -10.99
N SER A 85 -2.07 3.01 -11.36
CA SER A 85 -1.39 2.24 -12.40
C SER A 85 -1.09 0.78 -12.01
N LYS A 86 -1.31 0.39 -10.75
CA LYS A 86 -1.26 -1.00 -10.27
C LYS A 86 -2.66 -1.62 -10.09
N ILE A 87 -3.71 -0.87 -10.37
CA ILE A 87 -5.09 -1.35 -10.26
C ILE A 87 -5.57 -1.78 -11.64
N SER A 88 -5.92 -3.04 -11.79
CA SER A 88 -6.51 -3.58 -13.01
C SER A 88 -8.02 -3.34 -13.08
N SER A 89 -8.58 -3.45 -14.27
CA SER A 89 -10.04 -3.40 -14.46
C SER A 89 -10.76 -4.53 -13.70
N GLU A 90 -10.09 -5.67 -13.52
CA GLU A 90 -10.60 -6.80 -12.72
C GLU A 90 -10.70 -6.43 -11.23
N VAL A 91 -9.66 -5.83 -10.66
CA VAL A 91 -9.66 -5.38 -9.25
C VAL A 91 -10.73 -4.30 -9.03
N MET A 92 -10.91 -3.38 -9.98
CA MET A 92 -12.01 -2.41 -9.99
C MET A 92 -13.40 -3.04 -9.98
N GLY A 93 -13.54 -4.26 -10.55
CA GLY A 93 -14.77 -5.05 -10.51
C GLY A 93 -15.01 -5.68 -9.14
N LYS A 94 -13.95 -6.16 -8.49
CA LYS A 94 -14.02 -6.86 -7.19
C LYS A 94 -14.21 -5.92 -5.98
N ILE A 95 -13.71 -4.69 -6.06
CA ILE A 95 -13.71 -3.73 -4.94
C ILE A 95 -14.50 -2.48 -5.34
N PRO A 96 -15.83 -2.43 -5.11
CA PRO A 96 -16.71 -1.38 -5.63
C PRO A 96 -16.34 0.04 -5.18
N ILE A 97 -15.83 0.18 -3.95
CA ILE A 97 -15.45 1.49 -3.38
C ILE A 97 -14.35 2.19 -4.18
N LEU A 98 -13.51 1.45 -4.91
CA LEU A 98 -12.49 2.04 -5.78
C LEU A 98 -13.10 2.95 -6.84
N ARG A 99 -14.34 2.71 -7.31
CA ARG A 99 -15.00 3.59 -8.29
C ARG A 99 -15.24 5.00 -7.72
N SER A 100 -15.72 5.07 -6.48
CA SER A 100 -15.97 6.32 -5.78
C SER A 100 -14.65 7.06 -5.50
N LEU A 101 -13.62 6.33 -5.07
CA LEU A 101 -12.29 6.90 -4.82
C LEU A 101 -11.65 7.41 -6.11
N ARG A 102 -11.72 6.63 -7.21
CA ARG A 102 -11.23 7.02 -8.53
C ARG A 102 -11.88 8.31 -9.03
N CYS A 103 -13.20 8.44 -8.85
CA CYS A 103 -13.94 9.64 -9.22
C CYS A 103 -13.48 10.86 -8.41
N ARG A 104 -13.37 10.71 -7.08
CA ARG A 104 -12.92 11.77 -6.17
C ARG A 104 -11.51 12.24 -6.51
N GLU A 105 -10.58 11.32 -6.75
CA GLU A 105 -9.20 11.66 -7.08
C GLU A 105 -9.05 12.29 -8.46
N ARG A 106 -9.85 11.84 -9.45
CA ARG A 106 -9.93 12.48 -10.76
C ARG A 106 -10.44 13.93 -10.66
N GLN A 107 -11.46 14.18 -9.84
CA GLN A 107 -11.96 15.53 -9.58
C GLN A 107 -10.92 16.43 -8.90
N ALA A 108 -10.04 15.83 -8.08
CA ALA A 108 -8.89 16.51 -7.49
C ALA A 108 -7.70 16.68 -8.45
N GLY A 109 -7.84 16.30 -9.73
CA GLY A 109 -6.80 16.47 -10.76
C GLY A 109 -5.68 15.44 -10.69
N ARG A 110 -5.86 14.32 -9.98
CA ARG A 110 -4.85 13.25 -9.92
C ARG A 110 -4.93 12.35 -11.15
N ASP A 111 -3.80 11.77 -11.53
CA ASP A 111 -3.77 10.68 -12.52
C ASP A 111 -4.38 9.42 -11.91
N VAL A 112 -5.44 8.93 -12.55
CA VAL A 112 -6.19 7.74 -12.13
C VAL A 112 -6.23 6.68 -13.23
N THR A 113 -5.22 6.68 -14.12
CA THR A 113 -5.08 5.70 -15.21
C THR A 113 -4.83 4.31 -14.62
N LEU A 114 -5.63 3.33 -15.05
CA LEU A 114 -5.51 1.94 -14.59
C LEU A 114 -4.31 1.23 -15.25
N GLN A 115 -3.93 0.09 -14.69
CA GLN A 115 -2.86 -0.76 -15.21
C GLN A 115 -3.07 -1.15 -16.69
N ASP A 116 -4.32 -1.48 -17.04
CA ASP A 116 -4.68 -1.99 -18.37
C ASP A 116 -5.14 -0.89 -19.33
N GLU A 117 -5.18 0.37 -18.89
CA GLU A 117 -5.60 1.49 -19.71
C GLU A 117 -4.39 2.07 -20.48
N PRO A 118 -4.55 2.43 -21.77
CA PRO A 118 -3.49 3.12 -22.49
C PRO A 118 -3.16 4.43 -21.78
N ARG A 119 -1.91 4.60 -21.38
CA ARG A 119 -1.42 5.93 -20.95
C ARG A 119 -1.44 6.84 -22.16
N HIS A 120 -2.51 7.60 -22.32
CA HIS A 120 -2.46 8.77 -23.19
C HIS A 120 -1.43 9.71 -22.56
N LEU A 121 -0.23 9.72 -23.13
CA LEU A 121 0.74 10.79 -22.92
C LEU A 121 -0.05 12.07 -23.17
N LEU A 122 -0.30 12.83 -22.10
CA LEU A 122 -0.73 14.21 -22.24
C LEU A 122 0.39 14.89 -23.02
N GLY A 123 0.18 14.98 -24.33
CA GLY A 123 1.05 15.68 -25.25
C GLY A 123 1.23 17.07 -24.65
N THR A 124 2.48 17.39 -24.34
CA THR A 124 2.89 18.74 -24.04
C THR A 124 2.40 19.61 -25.19
N GLY A 125 1.42 20.46 -24.90
CA GLY A 125 1.04 21.53 -25.80
C GLY A 125 2.27 22.41 -25.99
N SER A 126 2.99 22.18 -27.08
CA SER A 126 4.04 23.06 -27.57
C SER A 126 3.52 23.80 -28.79
N ARG A 127 3.33 25.10 -28.56
CA ARG A 127 3.14 26.22 -29.50
C ARG A 127 1.75 26.46 -30.04
#